data_AF-A0A354XNY0-F1
#
_entry.id   AF-A0A354XNY0-F1
#
_cell.length_a   1.000
_cell.length_b   1.000
_cell.length_c   1.000
_cell.angle_alpha   90.00
_cell.angle_beta   90.00
_cell.angle_gamma   90.00
#
_symmetry.space_group_name_H-M   'P 1'
#
loop_
_entity.id
_entity.type
_entity.pdbx_description
1 polymer ?
#
loop_
_entity_poly.entity_id
_entity_poly.type
_entity_poly.pdbx_seq_one_letter_code
_entity_poly.pdbx_strand_id
1 'polypeptide(L)'
;MPSSPAKRPTMQKLHRLRAHLINAVPTLAKDPERLLTFVEEGSIAFRRGPNLTHEYQFTAQLVLTDFSANLDTIIVPLLQWL
;
A
#
# COMPACT_ATOMS: atom_id res chain seq x y z
N MET A 1 -5.96 -20.54 -26.76
CA MET A 1 -6.69 -19.60 -25.87
C MET A 1 -5.63 -18.82 -25.08
N PRO A 2 -5.41 -17.52 -25.32
CA PRO A 2 -4.50 -16.75 -24.48
C PRO A 2 -5.15 -16.53 -23.11
N SER A 3 -4.40 -16.84 -22.06
CA SER A 3 -4.77 -16.68 -20.66
C SER A 3 -5.05 -15.21 -20.33
N SER A 4 -6.19 -14.96 -19.67
CA SER A 4 -6.52 -13.69 -19.05
C SER A 4 -5.44 -13.32 -18.03
N PRO A 5 -4.91 -12.08 -18.00
CA PRO A 5 -3.95 -11.69 -16.98
C PRO A 5 -4.67 -11.69 -15.63
N ALA A 6 -4.32 -12.64 -14.77
CA ALA A 6 -4.82 -12.72 -13.41
C ALA A 6 -4.64 -11.35 -12.73
N LYS A 7 -5.76 -10.73 -12.34
CA LYS A 7 -5.77 -9.48 -11.58
C LYS A 7 -4.96 -9.71 -10.29
N ARG A 8 -3.78 -9.09 -10.18
CA ARG A 8 -2.92 -9.24 -9.00
C ARG A 8 -3.74 -8.88 -7.75
N PRO A 9 -3.65 -9.67 -6.66
CA PRO A 9 -4.38 -9.37 -5.43
C PRO A 9 -3.99 -7.97 -4.96
N THR A 10 -4.96 -7.05 -5.00
CA THR A 10 -4.78 -5.69 -4.52
C THR A 10 -5.01 -5.72 -3.02
N MET A 11 -3.93 -5.75 -2.24
CA MET A 11 -4.00 -5.78 -0.78
C MET A 11 -4.74 -4.53 -0.28
N GLN A 12 -5.97 -4.68 0.19
CA GLN A 12 -6.84 -3.54 0.53
C GLN A 12 -6.19 -2.56 1.52
N LYS A 13 -5.33 -3.07 2.41
CA LYS A 13 -4.58 -2.27 3.39
C LYS A 13 -3.62 -1.29 2.69
N LEU A 14 -2.85 -1.74 1.70
CA LEU A 14 -1.94 -0.87 0.94
C LEU A 14 -2.70 0.13 0.06
N HIS A 15 -3.80 -0.29 -0.56
CA HIS A 15 -4.64 0.61 -1.34
C HIS A 15 -5.25 1.73 -0.47
N ARG A 16 -5.74 1.39 0.71
CA ARG A 16 -6.26 2.36 1.69
C ARG A 16 -5.18 3.30 2.20
N LEU A 17 -3.97 2.79 2.47
CA LEU A 17 -2.83 3.64 2.83
C LEU A 17 -2.50 4.62 1.70
N ARG A 18 -2.41 4.14 0.45
CA ARG A 18 -2.17 5.02 -0.71
C ARG A 18 -3.22 6.13 -0.80
N ALA A 19 -4.50 5.76 -0.71
CA ALA A 19 -5.60 6.72 -0.76
C ALA A 19 -5.53 7.74 0.39
N HIS A 20 -5.22 7.28 1.61
CA HIS A 20 -5.02 8.14 2.78
C HIS A 20 -3.92 9.17 2.54
N LEU A 21 -2.75 8.74 2.05
CA LEU A 21 -1.63 9.63 1.77
C LEU A 21 -1.92 10.63 0.65
N ILE A 22 -2.60 10.20 -0.42
CA ILE A 22 -3.03 11.11 -1.51
C ILE A 22 -3.99 12.17 -0.97
N ASN A 23 -4.95 11.79 -0.12
CA ASN A 23 -5.93 12.71 0.44
C ASN A 23 -5.33 13.67 1.47
N ALA A 24 -4.32 13.24 2.22
CA ALA A 24 -3.66 14.05 3.24
C ALA A 24 -2.64 15.05 2.66
N VAL A 25 -2.12 14.80 1.45
CA VAL A 25 -0.97 15.54 0.90
C VAL A 25 -1.36 16.25 -0.40
N PRO A 26 -1.50 17.59 -0.41
CA PRO A 26 -1.97 18.33 -1.58
C PRO A 26 -1.12 18.14 -2.85
N THR A 27 0.18 17.93 -2.72
CA THR A 27 1.07 17.69 -3.87
C THR A 27 0.84 16.31 -4.49
N LEU A 28 0.52 15.29 -3.69
CA LEU A 28 0.14 13.96 -4.18
C LEU A 28 -1.30 13.94 -4.72
N ALA A 29 -2.21 14.72 -4.14
CA ALA A 29 -3.57 14.88 -4.69
C ALA A 29 -3.56 15.45 -6.11
N LYS A 30 -2.65 16.39 -6.38
CA LYS A 30 -2.46 17.00 -7.71
C LYS A 30 -1.85 16.03 -8.73
N ASP A 31 -0.96 15.15 -8.29
CA ASP A 31 -0.28 14.17 -9.13
C ASP A 31 -0.13 12.81 -8.41
N PRO A 32 -1.20 11.99 -8.41
CA PRO A 32 -1.24 10.73 -7.63
C PRO A 32 -0.29 9.65 -8.14
N GLU A 33 0.21 9.79 -9.37
CA GLU A 33 1.14 8.83 -9.98
C GLU A 33 2.55 8.94 -9.38
N ARG A 34 2.85 10.06 -8.71
CA ARG A 34 4.12 10.24 -7.99
C ARG A 34 4.29 9.33 -6.78
N LEU A 35 3.18 8.80 -6.25
CA LEU A 35 3.23 7.82 -5.17
C LEU A 35 2.99 6.43 -5.75
N LEU A 36 4.05 5.69 -5.96
CA LEU A 36 3.97 4.29 -6.35
C LEU A 36 3.94 3.42 -5.09
N THR A 37 3.10 2.38 -5.11
CA THR A 37 2.94 1.47 -3.96
C THR A 37 3.05 0.03 -4.45
N PHE A 38 3.95 -0.73 -3.83
CA PHE A 38 4.21 -2.11 -4.19
C PHE A 38 4.05 -3.02 -2.97
N VAL A 39 3.63 -4.25 -3.24
CA VAL A 39 3.75 -5.37 -2.31
C VAL A 39 4.88 -6.21 -2.85
N GLU A 40 5.90 -6.44 -2.03
CA GLU A 40 7.02 -7.32 -2.38
C GLU A 40 6.69 -8.75 -1.91
N GLU A 41 7.56 -9.37 -1.12
CA GLU A 41 7.31 -10.66 -0.50
C GLU A 41 6.15 -10.58 0.49
N GLY A 42 5.24 -11.54 0.34
CA GLY A 42 4.14 -11.74 1.26
C GLY A 42 4.03 -13.21 1.65
N SER A 43 3.57 -13.45 2.88
CA SER A 43 3.29 -14.77 3.41
C SER A 43 1.87 -14.80 3.98
N ILE A 44 1.28 -15.99 3.99
CA ILE A 44 0.03 -16.24 4.68
C ILE A 44 0.39 -17.07 5.90
N ALA A 45 0.32 -16.47 7.08
CA ALA A 45 0.39 -17.23 8.31
C ALA A 45 -1.03 -17.65 8.69
N PHE A 46 -1.23 -18.91 9.02
CA PHE A 46 -2.53 -19.41 9.45
C PHE A 46 -2.38 -20.34 10.63
N ARG A 47 -3.41 -20.37 11.49
CA ARG A 47 -3.49 -21.34 12.58
C ARG A 47 -4.56 -22.35 12.23
N ARG A 48 -4.20 -23.63 12.25
CA ARG A 48 -5.17 -24.71 12.12
C ARG A 48 -5.83 -24.97 13.47
N GLY A 49 -7.14 -24.81 13.52
CA GLY A 49 -7.97 -25.00 14.71
C GLY A 49 -9.44 -25.14 14.30
N PRO A 50 -10.35 -25.26 15.27
CA PRO A 50 -11.79 -25.35 14.99
C PRO A 50 -12.34 -24.14 14.22
N ASN A 51 -11.64 -23.00 14.27
CA ASN A 51 -11.91 -21.81 13.47
C ASN A 51 -10.73 -21.51 12.54
N LEU A 52 -11.01 -21.09 11.30
CA LEU A 52 -9.99 -20.67 10.35
C LEU A 52 -9.53 -19.24 10.67
N THR A 53 -8.29 -19.10 11.14
CA THR A 53 -7.65 -17.80 11.36
C THR A 53 -6.41 -17.68 10.49
N HIS A 54 -6.27 -16.56 9.80
CA HIS A 54 -5.14 -16.28 8.92
C HIS A 54 -4.78 -14.79 9.00
N GLU A 55 -3.52 -14.51 8.73
CA GLU A 55 -2.99 -13.17 8.55
C GLU A 55 -2.16 -13.12 7.28
N TYR A 56 -2.25 -11.99 6.59
CA TYR A 56 -1.40 -11.68 5.45
C TYR A 56 -0.27 -10.79 5.95
N GLN A 57 0.95 -11.31 5.95
CA GLN A 57 2.15 -10.54 6.22
C GLN A 57 2.78 -10.16 4.88
N PHE A 58 3.24 -8.92 4.76
CA PHE A 58 3.89 -8.47 3.54
C PHE A 58 4.73 -7.23 3.78
N THR A 59 5.77 -7.06 2.97
CA THR A 59 6.52 -5.81 2.89
C THR A 59 5.80 -4.84 1.95
N ALA A 60 5.40 -3.69 2.49
CA ALA A 60 4.82 -2.59 1.72
C ALA A 60 5.92 -1.60 1.35
N GLN A 61 6.15 -1.40 0.06
CA GLN A 61 7.10 -0.42 -0.44
C GLN A 61 6.34 0.79 -0.99
N LEU A 62 6.72 1.99 -0.54
CA LEU A 62 6.21 3.25 -1.04
C LEU A 62 7.36 3.99 -1.72
N VAL A 63 7.16 4.37 -2.98
CA VAL A 63 8.16 5.11 -3.76
C VAL A 63 7.55 6.44 -4.15
N LEU A 64 8.22 7.52 -3.76
CA LEU A 64 7.88 8.88 -4.13
C LEU A 64 8.81 9.32 -5.27
N THR A 65 8.24 9.70 -6.41
CA THR A 65 8.99 10.25 -7.54
C THR A 65 8.86 11.78 -7.57
N ASP A 66 9.93 12.46 -7.99
CA ASP A 66 9.99 13.92 -8.12
C ASP A 66 9.52 14.66 -6.86
N PHE A 67 9.89 14.12 -5.70
CA PHE A 67 9.53 14.67 -4.40
C PHE A 67 10.50 15.78 -4.01
N SER A 68 10.03 17.02 -4.03
CA SER A 68 10.81 18.22 -3.73
C SER A 68 10.36 18.95 -2.45
N ALA A 69 9.39 18.39 -1.72
CA ALA A 69 8.84 18.97 -0.50
C ALA A 69 9.57 18.46 0.75
N ASN A 70 9.20 18.98 1.92
CA ASN A 70 9.66 18.43 3.20
C ASN A 70 9.10 17.01 3.38
N LEU A 71 9.98 16.06 3.70
CA LEU A 71 9.65 14.66 3.98
C LEU A 71 8.60 14.50 5.08
N ASP A 72 8.55 15.41 6.06
CA ASP A 72 7.53 15.42 7.12
C ASP A 72 6.11 15.46 6.55
N THR A 73 5.93 16.05 5.37
CA THR A 73 4.63 16.11 4.67
C THR A 73 4.08 14.73 4.34
N ILE A 74 4.94 13.71 4.18
CA ILE A 74 4.52 12.32 3.95
C ILE A 74 4.61 11.49 5.23
N ILE A 75 5.67 11.69 6.02
CA ILE A 75 5.92 10.87 7.21
C ILE A 75 4.86 11.10 8.28
N VAL A 76 4.43 12.34 8.52
CA VAL A 76 3.39 12.65 9.51
C VAL A 76 2.07 11.92 9.18
N PRO A 77 1.46 12.06 7.98
CA PRO A 77 0.22 11.35 7.67
C PRO A 77 0.39 9.83 7.58
N LEU A 78 1.58 9.32 7.25
CA LEU A 78 1.89 7.90 7.33
C LEU A 78 1.84 7.40 8.78
N LEU A 79 2.50 8.09 9.71
CA LEU A 79 2.50 7.75 11.13
C LEU A 79 1.11 7.90 11.76
N GLN A 80 0.29 8.85 11.31
CA GLN A 80 -1.09 8.99 11.77
C GLN A 80 -2.00 7.83 11.35
N TRP A 81 -1.63 7.08 10.30
CA TRP A 81 -2.42 5.96 9.79
C TRP A 81 -2.06 4.61 10.43
N LEU A 82 -0.81 4.46 10.88
CA LEU A 82 -0.29 3.24 11.53
C LEU A 82 -0.84 3.08 12.94
#